data_AF-A0A4R2ILL6-F1
#
_entry.id   AF-A0A4R2ILL6-F1
#
_cell.length_a   1.000
_cell.length_b   1.000
_cell.length_c   1.000
_cell.angle_alpha   90.00
_cell.angle_beta   90.00
_cell.angle_gamma   90.00
#
_symmetry.space_group_name_H-M   'P 1'
#
loop_
_entity.id
_entity.type
_entity.pdbx_description
1 polymer ?
#
loop_
_entity_poly.entity_id
_entity_poly.type
_entity_poly.pdbx_seq_one_letter_code
_entity_poly.pdbx_strand_id
1 'polypeptide(L)' 'MTIKVRLSGEADDIARLVEHLRHEFEVAGADRAYPNRGSFGVRVYLELREPAAGRDSRRIRSERVHPDRRGIEP' A
#
# COMPACT_ATOMS: atom_id res chain seq x y z
N MET A 1 -8.10 2.77 15.41
CA MET A 1 -8.60 1.76 14.44
C MET A 1 -7.42 1.00 13.81
N THR A 2 -7.62 -0.23 13.32
CA THR A 2 -6.57 -1.03 12.65
C THR A 2 -6.97 -1.38 11.22
N ILE A 3 -6.11 -1.11 10.24
CA ILE A 3 -6.34 -1.35 8.81
C ILE A 3 -5.26 -2.29 8.28
N LYS A 4 -5.65 -3.38 7.62
CA LYS A 4 -4.73 -4.26 6.89
C LYS A 4 -4.63 -3.81 5.45
N VAL A 5 -3.42 -3.61 4.95
CA VAL A 5 -3.16 -3.06 3.61
C VAL A 5 -2.26 -4.02 2.83
N ARG A 6 -2.56 -4.20 1.54
CA ARG A 6 -1.66 -4.84 0.57
C ARG A 6 -1.27 -3.79 -0.46
N LEU A 7 0.02 -3.51 -0.56
CA LEU A 7 0.58 -2.64 -1.59
C LEU A 7 1.24 -3.50 -2.67
N SER A 8 1.07 -3.12 -3.94
CA SER A 8 1.72 -3.77 -5.09
C SER A 8 2.19 -2.70 -6.07
N GLY A 9 3.44 -2.79 -6.52
CA GLY A 9 4.07 -1.80 -7.39
C GLY A 9 5.57 -2.03 -7.53
N GLU A 10 6.28 -1.06 -8.11
CA GLU A 10 7.73 -1.09 -8.16
C GLU A 10 8.34 -0.95 -6.75
N ALA A 11 9.53 -1.54 -6.55
CA ALA A 11 10.15 -1.62 -5.23
C ALA A 11 10.42 -0.23 -4.62
N ASP A 12 10.90 0.71 -5.44
CA ASP A 12 11.22 2.07 -4.99
C ASP A 12 9.95 2.87 -4.65
N ASP A 13 8.88 2.71 -5.43
CA ASP A 13 7.59 3.37 -5.17
C ASP A 13 6.95 2.83 -3.90
N ILE A 14 7.03 1.51 -3.69
CA ILE A 14 6.57 0.84 -2.47
C ILE A 14 7.34 1.37 -1.27
N ALA A 15 8.68 1.48 -1.36
CA ALA A 15 9.50 1.99 -0.26
C ALA A 15 9.14 3.43 0.11
N ARG A 16 8.97 4.31 -0.88
CA ARG A 16 8.54 5.71 -0.66
C ARG A 16 7.17 5.79 -0.02
N LEU A 17 6.22 4.97 -0.47
CA LEU A 17 4.87 4.95 0.09
C LEU A 17 4.84 4.42 1.53
N VAL A 18 5.60 3.36 1.82
CA VAL A 18 5.75 2.83 3.19
C VAL A 18 6.34 3.89 4.11
N GLU A 19 7.37 4.61 3.67
CA GLU A 19 7.97 5.67 4.46
C GLU A 19 6.98 6.81 4.73
N HIS A 20 6.21 7.22 3.72
CA HIS A 20 5.15 8.20 3.91
C HIS A 20 4.10 7.72 4.93
N LEU A 21 3.68 6.46 4.86
CA LEU A 21 2.71 5.88 5.80
C LEU A 21 3.25 5.85 7.24
N ARG A 22 4.55 5.67 7.44
CA ARG A 22 5.19 5.70 8.78
C ARG A 22 5.14 7.09 9.43
N HIS A 23 5.04 8.15 8.65
CA HIS A 23 4.89 9.50 9.18
C HIS A 23 3.47 9.77 9.70
N GLU A 24 2.46 9.13 9.10
CA GLU A 24 1.04 9.39 9.39
C GLU A 24 0.41 8.32 10.29
N PHE A 25 0.94 7.10 10.31
CA PHE A 25 0.39 5.94 11.00
C PHE A 25 1.46 5.18 11.78
N GLU A 26 1.03 4.46 12.82
CA GLU A 26 1.83 3.36 13.35
C GLU A 26 1.75 2.20 12.34
N VAL A 27 2.89 1.81 11.77
CA VAL A 27 2.99 0.79 10.72
C VAL A 27 3.70 -0.45 11.24
N ALA A 28 3.10 -1.62 11.03
CA ALA A 28 3.72 -2.92 11.30
C ALA A 28 3.75 -3.81 10.04
N GLY A 29 4.72 -4.73 9.96
CA GLY A 29 4.81 -5.75 8.91
C GLY A 29 5.50 -5.31 7.61
N ALA A 30 6.09 -4.11 7.57
CA ALA A 30 6.77 -3.57 6.40
C ALA A 30 8.11 -4.25 6.04
N ASP A 31 8.57 -5.21 6.83
CA ASP A 31 9.93 -5.74 6.79
C ASP A 31 10.20 -6.71 5.63
N ARG A 32 9.13 -7.18 4.96
CA ARG A 32 9.24 -8.17 3.87
C ARG A 32 8.48 -7.73 2.63
N ALA A 33 9.22 -7.57 1.55
CA ALA A 33 8.69 -7.45 0.20
C ALA A 33 8.73 -8.82 -0.51
N TYR A 34 7.68 -9.13 -1.25
CA TYR A 34 7.54 -10.37 -2.00
C TYR A 34 7.43 -10.05 -3.50
N PRO A 35 8.26 -10.65 -4.36
CA PRO A 35 8.09 -10.49 -5.81
C PRO A 35 6.69 -10.92 -6.26
N ASN A 36 6.07 -10.17 -7.16
CA ASN A 36 4.78 -10.55 -7.73
C ASN A 36 4.92 -11.83 -8.57
N ARG A 37 3.91 -12.71 -8.51
CA ARG A 37 3.88 -13.93 -9.33
C ARG A 37 3.15 -13.61 -10.63
N GLY A 38 3.84 -13.74 -11.77
CA GLY A 38 3.26 -13.51 -13.09
C GLY A 38 3.14 -12.03 -13.51
N SER A 39 3.75 -11.11 -12.75
CA SER A 39 3.88 -9.70 -13.12
C SER A 39 5.17 -9.12 -12.54
N PHE A 40 5.59 -7.96 -13.05
CA PHE A 40 6.72 -7.21 -12.50
C PHE A 40 6.39 -6.59 -11.12
N GLY A 41 7.43 -6.13 -10.42
CA GLY A 41 7.33 -5.46 -9.13
C GLY A 41 7.19 -6.39 -7.92
N VAL A 42 6.85 -5.78 -6.78
CA VAL A 42 6.74 -6.43 -5.48
C VAL A 42 5.37 -6.20 -4.85
N ARG A 43 5.05 -7.00 -3.83
CA ARG A 43 3.94 -6.78 -2.90
C ARG A 43 4.43 -6.77 -1.45
N VAL A 44 3.82 -5.92 -0.65
CA VAL A 44 4.06 -5.82 0.80
C VAL A 44 2.71 -5.86 1.51
N TYR A 45 2.68 -6.47 2.70
CA TYR A 45 1.50 -6.53 3.56
C TYR A 45 1.79 -5.73 4.82
N LEU A 46 0.91 -4.78 5.14
CA LEU A 46 1.07 -3.86 6.26
C LEU A 46 -0.14 -3.92 7.18
N GLU A 47 0.09 -3.60 8.44
CA GLU A 47 -0.94 -3.18 9.37
C GLU A 47 -0.72 -1.70 9.73
N LEU A 48 -1.76 -0.88 9.55
CA LEU A 48 -1.76 0.53 9.89
C LEU A 48 -2.67 0.76 11.10
N ARG A 49 -2.21 1.55 12.06
CA ARG A 49 -3.01 2.00 13.20
C ARG A 49 -2.97 3.51 13.31
N GLU A 50 -4.09 4.08 13.72
CA GLU A 50 -4.15 5.51 14.03
C GLU A 50 -3.19 5.84 15.19
N PRO A 51 -2.40 6.91 15.08
CA PRO A 51 -1.55 7.34 16.18
C PRO A 51 -2.41 7.70 17.40
N ALA A 52 -1.97 7.30 18.59
CA ALA A 52 -2.71 7.47 19.84
C ALA A 52 -2.99 8.94 20.22
N ALA A 53 -2.28 9.90 19.62
CA ALA A 53 -2.52 11.32 19.76
C ALA A 53 -3.29 11.83 18.53
N GLY A 54 -4.54 12.23 18.72
CA GLY A 54 -5.47 12.64 17.67
C GLY A 54 -4.89 13.68 16.73
N ARG A 55 -4.40 13.24 15.57
CA ARG A 55 -4.36 14.06 14.36
C ARG A 55 -5.67 13.81 13.62
N ASP A 56 -6.40 14.89 13.36
CA ASP A 56 -7.62 14.89 12.56
C ASP A 56 -7.44 14.01 11.33
N SER A 57 -8.12 12.87 11.32
CA SER A 57 -8.10 11.90 10.24
C SER A 57 -8.70 12.56 8.99
N ARG A 58 -7.85 13.14 8.15
CA ARG A 58 -8.23 13.73 6.87
C ARG A 58 -8.85 12.62 6.01
N ARG A 59 -10.17 12.69 5.78
CA ARG A 59 -10.92 11.73 4.96
C ARG A 59 -10.34 11.64 3.54
N ILE A 60 -9.69 10.53 3.23
CA ILE A 60 -9.20 10.22 1.88
C ILE A 60 -10.37 9.68 1.05
N ARG A 61 -10.66 10.32 -0.09
CA ARG A 61 -11.56 9.76 -1.12
C ARG A 61 -10.76 8.76 -1.95
N SER A 62 -11.07 7.48 -1.82
CA SER A 62 -10.52 6.45 -2.70
C SER A 62 -11.25 6.46 -4.04
N GLU A 63 -10.59 6.88 -5.10
CA GLU A 63 -11.06 6.64 -6.46
C GLU A 63 -10.82 5.17 -6.83
N ARG A 64 -11.85 4.47 -7.32
CA ARG A 64 -11.73 3.07 -7.73
C ARG A 64 -10.96 3.00 -9.04
N VAL A 65 -9.70 2.57 -8.96
CA VAL A 65 -8.91 2.19 -10.15
C VAL A 65 -9.47 0.86 -10.68
N HIS A 66 -10.21 0.92 -11.78
CA HIS A 66 -10.60 -0.27 -12.53
C HIS A 66 -9.41 -0.75 -13.36
N PRO A 67 -9.02 -2.05 -13.31
CA PRO A 67 -8.03 -2.57 -14.23
C PRO A 67 -8.65 -2.62 -15.63
N ASP A 68 -8.18 -1.76 -16.53
CA ASP A 68 -8.58 -1.80 -17.95
C ASP A 68 -8.01 -3.08 -18.57
N ARG A 69 -8.92 -3.99 -18.93
CA ARG A 69 -8.59 -5.28 -19.53
C ARG A 69 -8.69 -5.12 -21.05
N ARG A 70 -7.71 -4.44 -21.65
CA ARG A 70 -7.57 -4.38 -23.11
C ARG A 70 -6.20 -4.88 -23.55
N GLY A 71 -6.22 -5.94 -24.35
CA GLY A 71 -5.09 -6.35 -25.19
C GLY A 71 -4.31 -7.57 -24.70
N ILE A 72 -4.93 -8.75 -24.68
CA ILE A 72 -4.21 -9.99 -25.01
C ILE A 72 -5.07 -10.74 -26.03
N GLU A 73 -4.82 -10.49 -27.31
CA GLU A 73 -5.23 -11.41 -28.38
C GLU A 73 -3.99 -12.23 -28.82
N PRO A 74 -4.18 -13.52 -29.17
CA PRO A 74 -3.12 -14.46 -29.53
C PRO A 74 -2.51 -14.24 -30.92
#